data_AF-A0A538KFX2-F1
#
_entry.id   AF-A0A538KFX2-F1
#
_cell.length_a   1.000
_cell.length_b   1.000
_cell.length_c   1.000
_cell.angle_alpha   90.00
_cell.angle_beta   90.00
_cell.angle_gamma   90.00
#
_symmetry.space_group_name_H-M   'P 1'
#
loop_
_entity.id
_entity.type
_entity.pdbx_description
1 polymer ?
#
loop_
_entity_poly.entity_id
_entity_poly.type
_entity_poly.pdbx_seq_one_letter_code
_entity_poly.pdbx_strand_id
1 'polypeptide(L)'
;MFVDAPPPKPIVVHAARFAYRPAGWHFSDDDFGVLTRRGADVESAAFSFRRYALGWALRIPPNGIAVTVHLIRRSADQPANLCGSVPHWPDSPAIRRLPLHLPKTTSDRLEGTPRVLEYRVFGRMDESYNVDLRVDVNRLRPTAAMLRRAQAVVNGIRFPRWPRPKRC
;
A
#
# COMPACT_ATOMS: atom_id res chain seq x y z
N MET A 1 -4.34 -40.67 24.46
CA MET A 1 -3.72 -39.40 24.87
C MET A 1 -3.36 -38.67 23.57
N PHE A 2 -4.20 -37.75 23.11
CA PHE A 2 -3.89 -36.95 21.92
C PHE A 2 -2.92 -35.85 22.35
N VAL A 3 -1.70 -35.90 21.83
CA VAL A 3 -0.75 -34.81 21.99
C VAL A 3 -1.22 -33.74 21.00
N ASP A 4 -1.83 -32.68 21.51
CA ASP A 4 -2.24 -31.56 20.66
C ASP A 4 -1.01 -31.05 19.92
N ALA A 5 -1.11 -31.00 18.59
CA ALA A 5 -0.06 -30.44 17.77
C ALA A 5 0.17 -28.98 18.21
N PRO A 6 1.43 -28.52 18.29
CA PRO A 6 1.69 -27.14 18.67
C PRO A 6 0.94 -26.19 17.73
N PRO A 7 0.44 -25.05 18.25
CA PRO A 7 -0.28 -24.10 17.42
C PRO A 7 0.59 -23.67 16.24
N PRO A 8 -0.01 -23.46 15.05
CA PRO A 8 0.75 -23.06 13.87
C PRO A 8 1.51 -21.77 14.14
N LYS A 9 2.78 -21.72 13.73
CA LYS A 9 3.62 -20.53 13.90
C LYS A 9 2.96 -19.32 13.20
N PRO A 10 2.98 -18.12 13.81
CA PRO A 10 2.48 -16.91 13.17
C PRO A 10 3.16 -16.69 11.83
N ILE A 11 2.37 -16.37 10.82
CA ILE A 11 2.88 -16.15 9.46
C ILE A 11 3.00 -14.65 9.26
N VAL A 12 4.22 -14.15 9.41
CA VAL A 12 4.51 -12.73 9.24
C VAL A 12 4.52 -12.38 7.76
N VAL A 13 3.84 -11.30 7.41
CA VAL A 13 3.83 -10.71 6.07
C VAL A 13 4.31 -9.27 6.16
N HIS A 14 5.00 -8.81 5.13
CA HIS A 14 5.67 -7.50 5.14
C HIS A 14 4.98 -6.51 4.20
N ALA A 15 5.15 -5.24 4.50
CA ALA A 15 4.77 -4.13 3.63
C ALA A 15 5.66 -4.03 2.39
N ALA A 16 5.22 -3.21 1.43
CA ALA A 16 6.05 -2.84 0.29
C ALA A 16 7.24 -1.98 0.74
N ARG A 17 8.35 -2.05 0.01
CA ARG A 17 9.58 -1.28 0.33
C ARG A 17 9.91 -0.27 -0.75
N PHE A 18 10.42 0.89 -0.35
CA PHE A 18 10.89 1.91 -1.29
C PHE A 18 12.39 1.75 -1.54
N ALA A 19 12.75 1.22 -2.71
CA ALA A 19 14.15 1.08 -3.14
C ALA A 19 14.74 2.41 -3.63
N TYR A 20 13.92 3.25 -4.27
CA TYR A 20 14.33 4.61 -4.63
C TYR A 20 13.97 5.58 -3.50
N ARG A 21 14.99 6.22 -2.93
CA ARG A 21 14.83 7.12 -1.78
C ARG A 21 15.41 8.50 -2.09
N PRO A 22 14.61 9.46 -2.61
CA PRO A 22 15.10 10.80 -2.87
C PRO A 22 15.59 11.48 -1.59
N ALA A 23 16.59 12.34 -1.72
CA ALA A 23 17.08 13.15 -0.60
C ALA A 23 15.94 14.00 0.00
N GLY A 24 15.92 14.08 1.34
CA GLY A 24 14.91 14.83 2.10
C GLY A 24 13.56 14.12 2.25
N TRP A 25 13.42 12.90 1.74
CA TRP A 25 12.21 12.09 1.97
C TRP A 25 12.34 11.22 3.21
N HIS A 26 11.20 10.96 3.85
CA HIS A 26 11.04 10.11 5.02
C HIS A 26 10.24 8.87 4.65
N PHE A 27 10.63 7.70 5.17
CA PHE A 27 10.05 6.41 4.81
C PHE A 27 9.58 5.67 6.07
N SER A 28 8.47 4.97 5.93
CA SER A 28 7.89 4.05 6.90
C SER A 28 7.51 2.80 6.13
N ASP A 29 8.46 1.89 5.94
CA ASP A 29 8.33 0.73 5.05
C ASP A 29 8.90 -0.57 5.65
N ASP A 30 9.01 -0.57 6.98
CA ASP A 30 9.40 -1.68 7.83
C ASP A 30 8.21 -2.37 8.52
N ASP A 31 6.99 -1.92 8.21
CA ASP A 31 5.75 -2.48 8.77
C ASP A 31 5.54 -3.96 8.39
N PHE A 32 4.85 -4.67 9.27
CA PHE A 32 4.52 -6.07 9.12
C PHE A 32 3.19 -6.41 9.77
N GLY A 33 2.57 -7.47 9.27
CA GLY A 33 1.31 -8.00 9.76
C GLY A 33 1.41 -9.49 10.01
N VAL A 34 0.43 -10.05 10.70
CA VAL A 34 0.28 -11.49 10.86
C VAL A 34 -0.86 -11.97 9.97
N LEU A 35 -0.54 -12.84 9.01
CA LEU A 35 -1.54 -13.51 8.20
C LEU A 35 -2.30 -14.51 9.06
N THR A 36 -3.61 -14.28 9.18
CA THR A 36 -4.56 -15.15 9.87
C THR A 36 -5.63 -15.64 8.90
N ARG A 37 -6.56 -16.48 9.37
CA ARG A 37 -7.75 -16.85 8.61
C ARG A 37 -8.59 -15.64 8.19
N ARG A 38 -8.53 -14.54 8.94
CA ARG A 38 -9.20 -13.26 8.63
C ARG A 38 -8.36 -12.36 7.71
N GLY A 39 -7.20 -12.84 7.28
CA GLY A 39 -6.32 -12.13 6.38
C GLY A 39 -5.26 -11.30 7.10
N ALA A 40 -4.69 -10.34 6.38
CA ALA A 40 -3.70 -9.39 6.86
C ALA A 40 -3.70 -8.15 5.99
N ASP A 41 -3.40 -7.02 6.62
CA ASP A 41 -3.13 -5.75 5.96
C ASP A 41 -1.90 -5.12 6.58
N VAL A 42 -1.12 -4.45 5.73
CA VAL A 42 0.07 -3.70 6.13
C VAL A 42 0.18 -2.47 5.25
N GLU A 43 0.80 -1.42 5.78
CA GLU A 43 0.97 -0.16 5.10
C GLU A 43 2.44 0.19 4.98
N SER A 44 2.81 0.80 3.86
CA SER A 44 4.09 1.50 3.76
C SER A 44 3.85 2.90 3.21
N ALA A 45 4.69 3.84 3.64
CA ALA A 45 4.55 5.23 3.25
C ALA A 45 5.91 5.92 3.01
N ALA A 46 5.91 6.87 2.07
CA ALA A 46 7.03 7.75 1.77
C ALA A 46 6.54 9.21 1.71
N PHE A 47 7.23 10.10 2.39
CA PHE A 47 6.84 11.51 2.54
C PHE A 47 7.98 12.42 2.10
N SER A 48 7.69 13.40 1.27
CA SER A 48 8.63 14.50 0.93
C SER A 48 8.78 15.55 2.04
N PHE A 49 8.16 15.29 3.19
CA PHE A 49 8.10 16.18 4.34
C PHE A 49 8.24 15.35 5.62
N ARG A 50 8.59 15.99 6.73
CA ARG A 50 8.74 15.31 8.02
C ARG A 50 7.40 14.75 8.48
N ARG A 51 7.35 13.44 8.73
CA ARG A 51 6.15 12.74 9.21
C ARG A 51 5.73 13.27 10.59
N TYR A 52 4.41 13.42 10.77
CA TYR A 52 3.78 13.57 12.08
C TYR A 52 3.32 12.19 12.59
N ALA A 53 3.49 11.93 13.88
CA ALA A 53 3.27 10.61 14.47
C ALA A 53 1.84 10.06 14.23
N LEU A 54 0.84 10.94 14.16
CA LEU A 54 -0.57 10.60 13.91
C LEU A 54 -1.21 11.60 12.93
N GLY A 55 -2.04 11.11 12.00
CA GLY A 55 -2.89 11.94 11.15
C GLY A 55 -2.15 12.83 10.14
N TRP A 56 -1.16 12.27 9.42
CA TRP A 56 -0.37 13.02 8.42
C TRP A 56 -1.21 13.59 7.27
N ALA A 57 -2.33 12.94 6.92
CA ALA A 57 -3.24 13.29 5.83
C ALA A 57 -3.69 14.76 5.87
N LEU A 58 -4.05 15.27 7.06
CA LEU A 58 -4.48 16.65 7.24
C LEU A 58 -3.33 17.66 7.35
N ARG A 59 -2.08 17.20 7.36
CA ARG A 59 -0.88 17.99 7.67
C ARG A 59 0.15 18.00 6.55
N ILE A 60 -0.21 17.54 5.35
CA ILE A 60 0.66 17.64 4.18
C ILE A 60 0.94 19.13 3.95
N PRO A 61 2.21 19.60 3.99
CA PRO A 61 2.51 21.00 3.74
C PRO A 61 2.24 21.37 2.27
N PRO A 62 2.13 22.67 1.91
CA PRO A 62 2.05 23.08 0.52
C PRO A 62 3.19 22.47 -0.32
N ASN A 63 2.85 21.92 -1.48
CA ASN A 63 3.77 21.14 -2.35
C ASN A 63 4.27 19.81 -1.77
N GLY A 64 3.79 19.42 -0.59
CA GLY A 64 4.06 18.11 -0.02
C GLY A 64 3.46 17.01 -0.89
N ILE A 65 4.22 15.93 -1.00
CA ILE A 65 3.88 14.66 -1.64
C ILE A 65 3.96 13.58 -0.56
N ALA A 66 2.90 12.80 -0.42
CA ALA A 66 2.87 11.53 0.30
C ALA A 66 2.58 10.41 -0.70
N VAL A 67 3.26 9.28 -0.55
CA VAL A 67 3.00 8.05 -1.30
C VAL A 67 2.67 6.99 -0.26
N THR A 68 1.48 6.41 -0.32
CA THR A 68 1.09 5.29 0.55
C THR A 68 0.77 4.07 -0.27
N VAL A 69 1.09 2.91 0.28
CA VAL A 69 0.83 1.61 -0.33
C VAL A 69 0.24 0.72 0.73
N HIS A 70 -1.01 0.31 0.52
CA HIS A 70 -1.68 -0.68 1.33
C HIS A 70 -1.67 -2.01 0.60
N LEU A 71 -1.16 -3.04 1.27
CA LEU A 71 -1.25 -4.41 0.80
C LEU A 71 -2.35 -5.09 1.59
N ILE A 72 -3.37 -5.58 0.91
CA ILE A 72 -4.65 -5.92 1.53
C ILE A 72 -5.05 -7.33 1.12
N ARG A 73 -5.15 -8.22 2.12
CA ARG A 73 -5.82 -9.51 1.96
C ARG A 73 -6.96 -9.56 2.97
N ARG A 74 -8.12 -9.01 2.61
CA ARG A 74 -9.35 -8.99 3.41
C ARG A 74 -10.55 -9.36 2.57
N SER A 75 -11.56 -9.93 3.22
CA SER A 75 -12.87 -10.21 2.63
C SER A 75 -13.97 -9.57 3.48
N ALA A 76 -15.04 -9.12 2.84
CA ALA A 76 -16.28 -8.76 3.55
C ALA A 76 -17.03 -10.02 4.03
N ASP A 77 -16.77 -11.17 3.40
CA ASP A 77 -17.37 -12.46 3.75
C ASP A 77 -16.66 -13.06 4.96
N GLN A 78 -17.34 -13.08 6.12
CA GLN A 78 -16.83 -13.65 7.37
C GLN A 78 -16.34 -15.12 7.32
N PRO A 79 -16.90 -16.04 6.49
CA PRO A 79 -16.43 -17.43 6.48
C PRO A 79 -15.17 -17.69 5.65
N ALA A 80 -14.62 -16.70 4.93
CA ALA A 80 -13.48 -16.91 4.04
C ALA A 80 -12.20 -17.31 4.82
N ASN A 81 -11.51 -18.37 4.38
CA ASN A 81 -10.19 -18.75 4.91
C ASN A 81 -9.05 -18.08 4.12
N LEU A 82 -8.70 -16.87 4.54
CA LEU A 82 -7.74 -16.00 3.84
C LEU A 82 -6.27 -16.42 4.00
N CYS A 83 -6.00 -17.52 4.71
CA CYS A 83 -4.68 -18.16 4.68
C CYS A 83 -4.32 -18.58 3.25
N GLY A 84 -5.26 -19.28 2.58
CA GLY A 84 -5.04 -19.90 1.28
C GLY A 84 -5.82 -19.24 0.14
N SER A 85 -6.92 -18.54 0.44
CA SER A 85 -7.69 -17.79 -0.55
C SER A 85 -7.33 -16.31 -0.54
N VAL A 86 -7.34 -15.70 -1.72
CA VAL A 86 -7.15 -14.26 -1.89
C VAL A 86 -8.35 -13.70 -2.63
N PRO A 87 -9.24 -12.94 -1.97
CA PRO A 87 -10.36 -12.31 -2.63
C PRO A 87 -9.82 -11.22 -3.56
N HIS A 88 -10.25 -11.23 -4.81
CA HIS A 88 -9.88 -10.20 -5.79
C HIS A 88 -10.94 -9.12 -5.79
N TRP A 89 -10.53 -7.87 -5.68
CA TRP A 89 -11.47 -6.76 -5.88
C TRP A 89 -11.77 -6.61 -7.38
N PRO A 90 -13.05 -6.41 -7.77
CA PRO A 90 -13.46 -6.34 -9.18
C PRO A 90 -12.61 -5.36 -10.02
N ASP A 91 -12.22 -4.23 -9.44
CA ASP A 91 -11.48 -3.16 -10.12
C ASP A 91 -9.96 -3.20 -9.88
N SER A 92 -9.43 -4.33 -9.39
CA SER A 92 -7.99 -4.51 -9.11
C SER A 92 -7.32 -5.40 -10.16
N PRO A 93 -6.83 -4.82 -11.28
CA PRO A 93 -6.17 -5.59 -12.34
C PRO A 93 -4.89 -6.25 -11.83
N ALA A 94 -4.51 -7.38 -12.44
CA ALA A 94 -3.23 -8.01 -12.16
C ALA A 94 -2.08 -7.04 -12.48
N ILE A 95 -1.26 -6.74 -11.47
CA ILE A 95 -0.03 -5.95 -11.65
C ILE A 95 1.01 -6.89 -12.24
N ARG A 96 0.97 -7.03 -13.57
CA ARG A 96 1.91 -7.86 -14.34
C ARG A 96 3.15 -7.11 -14.79
N ARG A 97 3.11 -5.77 -14.76
CA ARG A 97 4.16 -4.89 -15.29
C ARG A 97 4.63 -3.97 -14.18
N LEU A 98 5.93 -4.04 -13.88
CA LEU A 98 6.63 -3.02 -13.12
C LEU A 98 7.46 -2.18 -14.11
N PRO A 99 7.50 -0.85 -13.96
CA PRO A 99 6.91 -0.08 -12.86
C PRO A 99 5.41 0.26 -13.03
N LEU A 100 4.73 0.54 -11.92
CA LEU A 100 3.36 1.07 -11.91
C LEU A 100 3.33 2.50 -12.46
N HIS A 101 2.29 2.85 -13.23
CA HIS A 101 2.14 4.19 -13.78
C HIS A 101 1.01 4.94 -13.07
N LEU A 102 1.33 6.13 -12.54
CA LEU A 102 0.32 7.03 -12.00
C LEU A 102 -0.53 7.61 -13.14
N PRO A 103 -1.84 7.84 -12.92
CA PRO A 103 -2.64 8.65 -13.82
C PRO A 103 -1.99 10.03 -14.04
N LYS A 104 -2.08 10.55 -15.27
CA LYS A 104 -1.56 11.89 -15.59
C LYS A 104 -2.35 13.00 -14.89
N THR A 105 -3.63 12.75 -14.63
CA THR A 105 -4.59 13.67 -14.00
C THR A 105 -5.47 12.90 -13.04
N THR A 106 -6.08 13.62 -12.10
CA THR A 106 -7.06 13.07 -11.15
C THR A 106 -8.09 14.15 -10.80
N SER A 107 -9.34 13.74 -10.63
CA SER A 107 -10.40 14.55 -10.01
C SER A 107 -10.52 14.30 -8.51
N ASP A 108 -9.84 13.27 -8.00
CA ASP A 108 -10.02 12.82 -6.62
C ASP A 108 -9.33 13.76 -5.65
N ARG A 109 -9.86 13.78 -4.42
CA ARG A 109 -9.37 14.60 -3.32
C ARG A 109 -9.25 13.73 -2.10
N LEU A 110 -8.15 13.91 -1.38
CA LEU A 110 -8.00 13.30 -0.07
C LEU A 110 -9.09 13.84 0.86
N GLU A 111 -9.84 12.92 1.47
CA GLU A 111 -10.99 13.22 2.31
C GLU A 111 -10.66 14.27 3.39
N GLY A 112 -11.54 15.25 3.57
CA GLY A 112 -11.32 16.35 4.50
C GLY A 112 -10.27 17.39 4.06
N THR A 113 -9.62 17.23 2.90
CA THR A 113 -8.57 18.14 2.41
C THR A 113 -8.73 18.50 0.92
N PRO A 114 -9.61 19.46 0.58
CA PRO A 114 -9.97 19.75 -0.81
C PRO A 114 -8.82 20.29 -1.68
N ARG A 115 -7.68 20.67 -1.08
CA ARG A 115 -6.48 21.15 -1.78
C ARG A 115 -5.49 20.05 -2.15
N VAL A 116 -5.70 18.83 -1.63
CA VAL A 116 -4.84 17.68 -1.87
C VAL A 116 -5.44 16.84 -2.99
N LEU A 117 -4.69 16.70 -4.08
CA LEU A 117 -5.04 15.79 -5.17
C LEU A 117 -4.59 14.38 -4.80
N GLU A 118 -5.47 13.40 -4.94
CA GLU A 118 -5.17 11.99 -4.70
C GLU A 118 -5.07 11.27 -6.05
N TYR A 119 -3.92 10.66 -6.33
CA TYR A 119 -3.70 9.81 -7.50
C TYR A 119 -3.68 8.35 -7.03
N ARG A 120 -4.63 7.55 -7.49
CA ARG A 120 -4.77 6.16 -7.05
C ARG A 120 -4.45 5.16 -8.15
N VAL A 121 -3.83 4.07 -7.76
CA VAL A 121 -3.63 2.89 -8.59
C VAL A 121 -4.04 1.68 -7.78
N PHE A 122 -5.09 1.01 -8.23
CA PHE A 122 -5.49 -0.29 -7.70
C PHE A 122 -4.85 -1.42 -8.50
N GLY A 123 -4.62 -2.53 -7.85
CA GLY A 123 -4.23 -3.76 -8.54
C GLY A 123 -4.11 -4.94 -7.61
N ARG A 124 -3.61 -6.05 -8.14
CA ARG A 124 -3.34 -7.26 -7.37
C ARG A 124 -1.98 -7.84 -7.72
N MET A 125 -1.24 -8.25 -6.71
CA MET A 125 0.03 -8.97 -6.88
C MET A 125 -0.25 -10.46 -6.94
N ASP A 126 -0.51 -10.96 -8.14
CA ASP A 126 -0.91 -12.35 -8.41
C ASP A 126 -2.05 -12.81 -7.48
N GLU A 127 -1.79 -13.88 -6.73
CA GLU A 127 -2.65 -14.44 -5.67
C GLU A 127 -2.08 -14.10 -4.29
N SER A 128 -1.36 -13.00 -4.13
CA SER A 128 -0.78 -12.61 -2.84
C SER A 128 -1.72 -11.69 -2.06
N TYR A 129 -2.17 -10.60 -2.68
CA TYR A 129 -2.98 -9.56 -2.04
C TYR A 129 -3.44 -8.55 -3.10
N ASN A 130 -4.42 -7.73 -2.74
CA ASN A 130 -4.77 -6.51 -3.45
C ASN A 130 -3.83 -5.37 -3.03
N VAL A 131 -3.66 -4.39 -3.90
CA VAL A 131 -2.81 -3.21 -3.73
C VAL A 131 -3.69 -1.98 -3.90
N ASP A 132 -3.65 -1.08 -2.92
CA ASP A 132 -4.15 0.29 -3.02
C ASP A 132 -2.94 1.21 -2.86
N LEU A 133 -2.44 1.73 -3.99
CA LEU A 133 -1.37 2.71 -4.03
C LEU A 133 -1.97 4.09 -4.21
N ARG A 134 -1.58 5.03 -3.34
CA ARG A 134 -2.02 6.41 -3.39
C ARG A 134 -0.85 7.35 -3.41
N VAL A 135 -1.00 8.43 -4.15
CA VAL A 135 -0.07 9.56 -4.15
C VAL A 135 -0.87 10.82 -3.91
N ASP A 136 -0.68 11.41 -2.73
CA ASP A 136 -1.31 12.63 -2.31
C ASP A 136 -0.39 13.81 -2.55
N VAL A 137 -0.88 14.81 -3.27
CA VAL A 137 -0.13 16.03 -3.59
C VAL A 137 -0.91 17.23 -3.12
N ASN A 138 -0.39 17.96 -2.12
CA ASN A 138 -1.01 19.20 -1.65
C ASN A 138 -0.72 20.38 -2.59
N ARG A 139 -1.29 20.30 -3.79
CA ARG A 139 -1.30 21.34 -4.81
C ARG A 139 -2.37 21.00 -5.85
N LEU A 140 -3.35 21.88 -6.03
CA LEU A 140 -4.42 21.71 -7.04
C LEU A 140 -3.93 21.65 -8.50
N ARG A 141 -2.72 22.17 -8.74
CA ARG A 141 -2.03 22.10 -10.04
C ARG A 141 -0.59 21.65 -9.82
N PRO A 142 -0.33 20.35 -9.63
CA PRO A 142 1.01 19.82 -9.46
C PRO A 142 1.89 20.18 -10.65
N THR A 143 3.15 20.52 -10.39
CA THR A 143 4.10 20.74 -11.49
C THR A 143 4.51 19.40 -12.10
N ALA A 144 4.96 19.42 -13.36
CA ALA A 144 5.50 18.21 -14.01
C ALA A 144 6.68 17.60 -13.22
N ALA A 145 7.48 18.43 -12.55
CA ALA A 145 8.58 17.96 -11.71
C ALA A 145 8.09 17.20 -10.46
N MET A 146 7.00 17.65 -9.84
CA MET A 146 6.37 16.95 -8.71
C MET A 146 5.85 15.59 -9.14
N LEU A 147 5.12 15.52 -10.26
CA LEU A 147 4.58 14.26 -10.77
C LEU A 147 5.68 13.29 -11.20
N ARG A 148 6.75 13.77 -11.86
CA ARG A 148 7.92 12.94 -12.18
C ARG A 148 8.60 12.39 -10.94
N ARG A 149 8.73 13.20 -9.88
CA ARG A 149 9.34 12.77 -8.62
C ARG A 149 8.48 11.73 -7.91
N ALA A 150 7.16 11.94 -7.84
CA ALA A 150 6.23 10.95 -7.32
C ALA A 150 6.30 9.64 -8.11
N GLN A 151 6.28 9.73 -9.45
CA GLN A 151 6.40 8.58 -10.34
C GLN A 151 7.74 7.83 -10.13
N ALA A 152 8.85 8.53 -9.90
CA ALA A 152 10.13 7.88 -9.62
C ALA A 152 10.11 7.10 -8.30
N VAL A 153 9.46 7.62 -7.25
CA VAL A 153 9.25 6.90 -5.98
C VAL A 153 8.37 5.67 -6.21
N VAL A 154 7.27 5.81 -6.95
CA VAL A 154 6.38 4.70 -7.31
C VAL A 154 7.10 3.60 -8.10
N ASN A 155 7.93 3.99 -9.07
CA ASN A 155 8.73 3.06 -9.85
C ASN A 155 9.74 2.27 -9.00
N GLY A 156 10.18 2.86 -7.88
CA GLY A 156 11.10 2.27 -6.94
C GLY A 156 10.45 1.34 -5.90
N ILE A 157 9.13 1.14 -5.93
CA ILE A 157 8.45 0.26 -4.98
C ILE A 157 8.77 -1.21 -5.28
N ARG A 158 9.12 -1.96 -4.23
CA ARG A 158 9.32 -3.40 -4.23
C ARG A 158 8.20 -4.07 -3.46
N PHE A 159 7.40 -4.85 -4.16
CA PHE A 159 6.27 -5.59 -3.61
C PHE A 159 6.74 -6.96 -3.10
N PRO A 160 6.51 -7.32 -1.83
CA PRO A 160 6.86 -8.62 -1.29
C PRO A 160 5.89 -9.69 -1.78
N ARG A 161 6.29 -10.96 -1.75
CA ARG A 161 5.36 -12.07 -1.99
C ARG A 161 4.82 -12.59 -0.67
N TRP A 162 3.51 -12.63 -0.50
CA TRP A 162 2.89 -13.21 0.69
C TRP A 162 2.62 -14.70 0.48
N PRO A 163 2.79 -15.53 1.52
CA PRO A 163 2.52 -16.96 1.42
C PRO A 163 1.01 -17.24 1.29
N ARG A 164 0.69 -18.45 0.80
CA ARG A 164 -0.68 -18.97 0.67
C ARG A 164 -0.81 -20.36 1.32
N PRO A 165 -0.57 -20.47 2.62
CA PRO A 165 -0.67 -21.76 3.30
C PRO A 165 -2.14 -22.21 3.35
N LYS A 166 -2.37 -23.53 3.38
CA LYS A 166 -3.70 -24.07 3.60
C LYS A 166 -4.25 -23.74 5.00
N ARG A 167 -3.35 -23.46 5.95
CA ARG A 167 -3.66 -23.17 7.35
C ARG A 167 -2.74 -22.08 7.91
N CYS A 168 -3.37 -21.23 8.69
CA CYS A 168 -2.88 -20.27 9.66
C CYS A 168 -4.04 -20.13 10.69
#